data_AF-A0A660PB82-F1
#
_entry.id   AF-A0A660PB82-F1
#
_cell.length_a   1.000
_cell.length_b   1.000
_cell.length_c   1.000
_cell.angle_alpha   90.00
_cell.angle_beta   90.00
_cell.angle_gamma   90.00
#
_symmetry.space_group_name_H-M   'P 1'
#
loop_
_entity.id
_entity.type
_entity.pdbx_description
1 polymer ?
#
loop_
_entity_poly.entity_id
_entity_poly.type
_entity_poly.pdbx_seq_one_letter_code
_entity_poly.pdbx_strand_id
1 'polypeptide(L)'
;MLNSDLLSKIQDFTETASAKAGEYSSLIDQARAIIVKHFGENGLIAAYIALAALLIFIVSKLAKITFSTLRFLVIPAVALAFIGSFFVPYSFFALLPVTVTAGSVILLFKG
;
A
#
# COMPACT_ATOMS: atom_id res chain seq x y z
N MET A 1 -22.92 7.42 -18.14
CA MET A 1 -21.98 6.83 -19.12
C MET A 1 -20.57 6.55 -18.58
N LEU A 2 -20.23 6.88 -17.31
CA LEU A 2 -18.89 6.68 -16.74
C LEU A 2 -18.60 5.26 -16.16
N ASN A 3 -19.58 4.35 -16.17
CA ASN A 3 -19.47 3.07 -15.46
C ASN A 3 -18.97 1.90 -16.33
N SER A 4 -19.22 1.93 -17.64
CA SER A 4 -18.81 0.86 -18.58
C SER A 4 -17.29 0.82 -18.81
N ASP A 5 -16.66 2.00 -18.84
CA ASP A 5 -15.20 2.12 -19.03
C ASP A 5 -14.41 1.76 -17.77
N LEU A 6 -14.99 1.95 -16.59
CA LEU A 6 -14.39 1.48 -15.33
C LEU A 6 -14.54 -0.03 -15.17
N LEU A 7 -15.69 -0.60 -15.54
CA LEU A 7 -15.91 -2.04 -15.47
C LEU A 7 -15.00 -2.82 -16.42
N SER A 8 -14.79 -2.33 -17.64
CA SER A 8 -13.85 -2.94 -18.60
C SER A 8 -12.40 -2.85 -18.13
N LYS A 9 -11.97 -1.70 -17.56
CA LYS A 9 -10.63 -1.59 -16.97
C LYS A 9 -10.43 -2.53 -15.79
N ILE A 10 -11.42 -2.69 -14.92
CA ILE A 10 -11.34 -3.62 -13.78
C ILE A 10 -11.26 -5.08 -14.28
N GLN A 11 -11.99 -5.43 -15.34
CA GLN A 11 -11.87 -6.73 -15.99
C GLN A 11 -10.46 -6.96 -16.55
N ASP A 12 -9.92 -6.02 -17.33
CA ASP A 12 -8.55 -6.12 -17.86
C ASP A 12 -7.50 -6.24 -16.75
N PHE A 13 -7.63 -5.49 -15.65
CA PHE A 13 -6.74 -5.61 -14.49
C PHE A 13 -6.87 -6.96 -13.81
N THR A 14 -8.09 -7.48 -13.67
CA THR A 14 -8.35 -8.78 -13.05
C THR A 14 -7.79 -9.90 -13.91
N GLU A 15 -7.97 -9.82 -15.22
CA GLU A 15 -7.51 -10.82 -16.18
C GLU A 15 -5.98 -10.81 -16.29
N THR A 16 -5.36 -9.63 -16.28
CA THR A 16 -3.89 -9.48 -16.21
C THR A 16 -3.33 -9.99 -14.89
N ALA A 17 -4.02 -9.74 -13.77
CA ALA A 17 -3.62 -10.25 -12.46
C ALA A 17 -3.76 -11.77 -12.38
N SER A 18 -4.82 -12.34 -12.94
CA SER A 18 -5.05 -13.79 -13.01
C SER A 18 -4.05 -14.49 -13.92
N ALA A 19 -3.73 -13.91 -15.09
CA ALA A 19 -2.72 -14.45 -15.99
C ALA A 19 -1.33 -14.48 -15.32
N LYS A 20 -0.94 -13.37 -14.69
CA LYS A 20 0.32 -13.31 -13.91
C LYS A 20 0.29 -14.23 -12.71
N ALA A 21 -0.85 -14.36 -12.01
CA ALA A 21 -1.00 -15.29 -10.90
C ALA A 21 -0.83 -16.75 -11.34
N GLY A 22 -1.28 -17.11 -12.55
CA GLY A 22 -1.03 -18.43 -13.14
C GLY A 22 0.45 -18.72 -13.34
N GLU A 23 1.23 -17.75 -13.82
CA GLU A 23 2.69 -17.87 -13.93
C GLU A 23 3.36 -18.01 -12.56
N TYR A 24 2.95 -17.20 -11.57
CA TYR A 24 3.46 -17.30 -10.19
C TYR A 24 3.07 -18.63 -9.52
N SER A 25 1.89 -19.18 -9.81
CA SER A 25 1.45 -20.48 -9.29
C SER A 25 2.41 -21.60 -9.68
N SER A 26 2.87 -21.60 -10.94
CA SER A 26 3.82 -22.61 -11.43
C SER A 26 5.18 -22.56 -10.72
N LEU A 27 5.62 -21.35 -10.33
CA LEU A 27 6.86 -21.13 -9.58
C LEU A 27 6.70 -21.52 -8.11
N ILE A 28 5.52 -21.28 -7.52
CA ILE A 28 5.20 -21.67 -6.16
C ILE A 28 5.20 -23.20 -6.01
N ASP A 29 4.64 -23.92 -6.99
CA ASP A 29 4.64 -25.39 -6.96
C ASP A 29 6.05 -25.99 -7.09
N GLN A 30 6.91 -25.38 -7.92
CA GLN A 30 8.32 -25.77 -8.00
C GLN A 30 9.07 -25.49 -6.69
N ALA A 31 8.87 -24.31 -6.10
CA ALA A 31 9.47 -23.95 -4.81
C ALA A 31 9.00 -24.89 -3.69
N ARG A 32 7.71 -25.23 -3.66
CA ARG A 32 7.13 -26.21 -2.74
C ARG A 32 7.79 -27.57 -2.88
N ALA A 33 7.93 -28.07 -4.11
CA ALA A 33 8.56 -29.36 -4.37
C ALA A 33 10.04 -29.40 -3.90
N ILE A 34 10.78 -28.30 -4.08
CA ILE A 34 12.17 -28.18 -3.62
C ILE A 34 12.26 -28.20 -2.08
N ILE A 35 11.39 -27.44 -1.41
CA ILE A 35 11.36 -27.36 0.06
C ILE A 35 11.00 -28.71 0.68
N VAL A 36 9.97 -29.39 0.16
CA VAL A 36 9.58 -30.72 0.65
C VAL A 36 10.69 -31.74 0.41
N LYS A 37 11.36 -31.68 -0.75
CA LYS A 37 12.45 -32.61 -1.10
C LYS A 37 13.68 -32.45 -0.19
N HIS A 38 14.00 -31.24 0.27
CA HIS A 38 15.19 -30.98 1.10
C HIS A 38 14.91 -30.95 2.61
N PHE A 39 13.72 -30.52 3.03
CA PHE A 39 13.40 -30.29 4.44
C PHE A 39 12.21 -31.11 4.95
N GLY A 40 11.58 -31.92 4.09
CA GLY A 40 10.41 -32.73 4.45
C GLY A 40 9.15 -31.91 4.73
N GLU A 41 8.12 -32.58 5.25
CA GLU A 41 6.83 -31.95 5.61
C GLU A 41 6.97 -30.90 6.72
N ASN A 42 7.82 -31.18 7.71
CA ASN A 42 8.09 -30.25 8.82
C ASN A 42 8.77 -28.95 8.33
N GLY A 43 9.64 -29.05 7.32
CA GLY A 43 10.26 -27.89 6.67
C GLY A 43 9.28 -27.02 5.90
N LEU A 44 8.28 -27.65 5.27
CA LEU A 44 7.22 -26.92 4.58
C LEU A 44 6.40 -26.07 5.58
N ILE A 45 6.04 -26.65 6.73
CA ILE A 45 5.30 -25.94 7.79
C ILE A 45 6.11 -24.75 8.33
N ALA A 46 7.40 -24.95 8.57
CA ALA A 46 8.29 -23.88 9.02
C ALA A 46 8.40 -22.74 7.98
N ALA A 47 8.49 -23.08 6.69
CA ALA A 47 8.51 -22.09 5.61
C ALA A 47 7.21 -21.27 5.55
N TYR A 48 6.05 -21.90 5.73
CA TYR A 48 4.77 -21.18 5.81
C TYR A 48 4.71 -20.22 7.00
N ILE A 49 5.17 -20.65 8.17
CA ILE A 49 5.21 -19.79 9.37
C ILE A 49 6.15 -18.61 9.17
N ALA A 50 7.34 -18.85 8.60
CA ALA A 50 8.30 -17.78 8.30
C ALA A 50 7.71 -16.77 7.30
N LEU A 51 7.04 -17.25 6.25
CA LEU A 51 6.39 -16.40 5.25
C LEU A 51 5.24 -15.59 5.86
N ALA A 52 4.42 -16.21 6.72
CA ALA A 52 3.35 -15.51 7.43
C ALA A 52 3.91 -14.44 8.37
N ALA A 53 4.96 -14.74 9.13
CA ALA A 53 5.61 -13.76 10.02
C ALA A 53 6.20 -12.58 9.23
N LEU A 54 6.80 -12.85 8.07
CA LEU A 54 7.34 -11.82 7.19
C LEU A 54 6.23 -10.92 6.62
N LEU A 55 5.10 -11.49 6.20
CA LEU A 55 3.94 -10.71 5.76
C LEU A 55 3.39 -9.83 6.89
N ILE A 56 3.22 -10.38 8.10
CA ILE A 56 2.77 -9.61 9.26
C ILE A 56 3.73 -8.47 9.56
N PHE A 57 5.05 -8.71 9.48
CA PHE A 57 6.05 -7.69 9.70
C PHE A 57 5.95 -6.56 8.66
N ILE A 58 5.80 -6.88 7.38
CA ILE A 58 5.62 -5.91 6.30
C ILE A 58 4.34 -5.09 6.52
N VAL A 59 3.20 -5.75 6.75
CA VAL A 59 1.92 -5.08 7.03
C VAL A 59 2.02 -4.18 8.25
N SER A 60 2.70 -4.63 9.31
CA SER A 60 2.91 -3.83 10.52
C SER A 60 3.75 -2.58 10.25
N LYS A 61 4.78 -2.69 9.40
CA LYS A 61 5.60 -1.55 8.97
C LYS A 61 4.79 -0.59 8.10
N LEU A 62 4.02 -1.08 7.12
CA LEU A 62 3.13 -0.25 6.31
C LEU A 62 2.10 0.48 7.19
N ALA A 63 1.43 -0.24 8.09
CA ALA A 63 0.46 0.36 9.00
C ALA A 63 1.09 1.48 9.85
N LYS A 64 2.33 1.28 10.35
CA LYS A 64 3.06 2.30 11.09
C LYS A 64 3.40 3.52 10.23
N ILE A 65 3.82 3.32 8.98
CA ILE A 65 4.11 4.41 8.03
C ILE A 65 2.82 5.17 7.70
N THR A 66 1.73 4.47 7.39
CA THR A 66 0.43 5.07 7.09
C THR A 66 -0.10 5.86 8.28
N PHE A 67 0.00 5.33 9.51
CA PHE A 67 -0.42 6.04 10.71
C PHE A 67 0.46 7.26 11.01
N SER A 68 1.77 7.14 10.81
CA SER A 68 2.72 8.27 10.92
C SER A 68 2.39 9.36 9.89
N THR A 69 2.10 8.98 8.65
CA THR A 69 1.72 9.90 7.58
C THR A 69 0.40 10.59 7.91
N LEU A 70 -0.64 9.87 8.32
CA LEU A 70 -1.88 10.51 8.75
C LEU A 70 -1.65 11.51 9.89
N ARG A 71 -0.92 11.09 10.93
CA ARG A 71 -0.74 11.92 12.13
C ARG A 71 0.14 13.14 11.91
N PHE A 72 1.22 13.01 11.15
CA PHE A 72 2.23 14.05 11.00
C PHE A 72 2.14 14.83 9.68
N LEU A 73 1.44 14.30 8.66
CA LEU A 73 1.24 14.96 7.38
C LEU A 73 -0.19 15.49 7.25
N VAL A 74 -1.18 14.60 7.37
CA VAL A 74 -2.56 14.91 6.99
C VAL A 74 -3.20 15.83 8.02
N ILE A 75 -3.08 15.51 9.32
CA ILE A 75 -3.68 16.36 10.37
C ILE A 75 -3.12 17.79 10.33
N PRO A 76 -1.79 18.03 10.27
CA PRO A 76 -1.25 19.40 10.16
C PRO A 76 -1.60 20.09 8.85
N ALA A 77 -1.57 19.37 7.72
CA ALA A 77 -1.90 19.95 6.41
C ALA A 77 -3.37 20.39 6.31
N VAL A 78 -4.29 19.59 6.86
CA VAL A 78 -5.71 19.92 6.95
C VAL A 78 -5.94 21.08 7.91
N ALA A 79 -5.27 21.10 9.07
CA ALA A 79 -5.36 22.21 10.02
C ALA A 79 -4.87 23.54 9.39
N LEU A 80 -3.73 23.52 8.70
CA LEU A 80 -3.20 24.69 8.00
C LEU A 80 -4.08 25.13 6.83
N ALA A 81 -4.62 24.20 6.04
CA ALA A 81 -5.55 24.52 4.96
C ALA A 81 -6.86 25.11 5.49
N PHE A 82 -7.34 24.63 6.64
CA PHE A 82 -8.54 25.15 7.29
C PHE A 82 -8.34 26.58 7.80
N ILE A 83 -7.20 26.85 8.46
CA ILE A 83 -6.83 28.20 8.90
C ILE A 83 -6.66 29.13 7.69
N GLY A 84 -5.96 28.69 6.64
CA GLY A 84 -5.78 29.47 5.41
C GLY A 84 -7.10 29.78 4.70
N SER A 85 -8.04 28.83 4.70
CA SER A 85 -9.37 29.03 4.12
C SER A 85 -10.22 30.05 4.87
N PHE A 86 -9.86 30.43 6.10
CA PHE A 86 -10.51 31.51 6.84
C PHE A 86 -10.13 32.90 6.31
N PHE A 87 -8.94 33.03 5.71
CA PHE A 87 -8.44 34.27 5.13
C PHE A 87 -8.76 34.41 3.63
N VAL A 88 -9.08 33.32 2.94
CA VAL A 88 -9.39 33.32 1.50
C VAL A 88 -10.60 32.42 1.20
N PRO A 89 -11.75 32.98 0.76
CA PRO A 89 -12.97 32.20 0.51
C PRO A 89 -12.78 31.18 -0.61
N TYR A 90 -13.36 29.98 -0.44
CA TYR A 90 -13.30 28.84 -1.39
C TYR A 90 -11.91 28.27 -1.72
N SER A 91 -10.89 28.57 -0.92
CA SER A 91 -9.51 28.15 -1.20
C SER A 91 -9.11 26.80 -0.58
N PHE A 92 -9.94 26.18 0.25
CA PHE A 92 -9.61 24.93 0.97
C PHE A 92 -9.10 23.81 0.03
N PHE A 93 -9.78 23.58 -1.09
CA PHE A 93 -9.37 22.57 -2.08
C PHE A 93 -8.11 22.95 -2.86
N ALA A 94 -7.79 24.24 -2.98
CA ALA A 94 -6.57 24.72 -3.63
C ALA A 94 -5.37 24.75 -2.66
N LEU A 95 -5.62 25.00 -1.37
CA LEU A 95 -4.61 25.05 -0.32
C LEU A 95 -4.18 23.67 0.18
N LEU A 96 -5.09 22.69 0.18
CA LEU A 96 -4.79 21.31 0.59
C LEU A 96 -3.58 20.68 -0.12
N PRO A 97 -3.45 20.69 -1.46
CA PRO A 97 -2.28 20.11 -2.11
C PRO A 97 -0.99 20.87 -1.77
N VAL A 98 -1.05 22.18 -1.55
CA VAL A 98 0.11 22.99 -1.16
C VAL A 98 0.54 22.68 0.28
N THR A 99 -0.39 22.58 1.22
CA THR A 99 -0.08 22.27 2.63
C THR A 99 0.36 20.81 2.81
N VAL A 100 -0.19 19.88 2.02
CA VAL A 100 0.26 18.48 1.98
C VAL A 100 1.69 18.39 1.41
N THR A 101 2.00 19.14 0.36
CA THR A 101 3.36 19.17 -0.20
C THR A 101 4.34 19.78 0.79
N ALA A 102 4.01 20.90 1.43
CA ALA A 102 4.84 21.53 2.45
C ALA A 102 5.07 20.62 3.67
N GLY A 103 4.01 19.96 4.15
CA GLY A 103 4.11 18.97 5.23
C GLY A 103 4.97 17.77 4.84
N SER A 104 4.95 17.36 3.56
CA SER A 104 5.70 16.22 3.07
C SER A 104 7.20 16.51 3.03
N VAL A 105 7.56 17.73 2.62
CA VAL A 105 8.94 18.24 2.70
C VAL A 105 9.43 18.27 4.14
N ILE A 106 8.62 18.77 5.08
CA ILE A 106 8.99 18.81 6.51
C ILE A 106 9.20 17.40 7.07
N LEU A 107 8.37 16.43 6.68
CA LEU A 107 8.53 15.04 7.10
C LEU A 107 9.76 14.37 6.48
N LEU A 108 10.11 14.70 5.23
CA LEU A 108 11.33 14.24 4.57
C LEU A 108 12.61 14.66 5.30
N PHE A 109 12.62 15.85 5.92
CA PHE A 109 13.76 16.33 6.70
C PHE A 109 13.77 15.83 8.16
N LYS A 110 12.68 15.22 8.62
CA LYS A 110 12.54 14.71 10.00
C LYS A 110 12.65 13.17 10.09
N GLY A 111 12.50 12.47 8.97
CA GLY A 111 12.77 11.04 8.82
C GLY A 111 14.25 10.77 8.60
#